data_AF-A0A503A2F5-F1
#
_entry.id   AF-A0A503A2F5-F1
#
_cell.length_a   1.000
_cell.length_b   1.000
_cell.length_c   1.000
_cell.angle_alpha   90.00
_cell.angle_beta   90.00
_cell.angle_gamma   90.00
#
_symmetry.space_group_name_H-M   'P 1'
#
loop_
_entity.id
_entity.type
_entity.pdbx_description
1 polymer ?
#
loop_
_entity_poly.entity_id
_entity_poly.type
_entity_poly.pdbx_seq_one_letter_code
_entity_poly.pdbx_strand_id
1 'polypeptide(L)'
;MTGPDHFLAMFAVGLWGAQIGGRSIWTLPVAFPLIMVLGGIAGIAGIPLPGVEIGIALSIIALGLAIACAWRPAEWMALLLIAVFAICHGYAHGAELPNAADPADYAIGFVIATGLIHLLGIGVGLVLGKPFGGRLSQALGGLIAVGGVYFLVT
;
A
#
# COMPACT_ATOMS: atom_id res chain seq x y z
N MET A 1 1.44 -14.08 -6.83
CA MET A 1 0.85 -13.05 -5.96
C MET A 1 -0.21 -12.32 -6.77
N THR A 2 -1.39 -12.03 -6.21
CA THR A 2 -2.53 -11.60 -7.05
C THR A 2 -2.56 -10.08 -7.18
N GLY A 3 -2.66 -9.52 -8.39
CA GLY A 3 -2.76 -8.07 -8.57
C GLY A 3 -3.75 -7.31 -7.65
N PRO A 4 -4.88 -7.90 -7.21
CA PRO A 4 -5.80 -7.26 -6.27
C PRO A 4 -5.27 -6.99 -4.85
N ASP A 5 -4.40 -7.85 -4.30
CA ASP A 5 -3.88 -7.67 -2.93
C ASP A 5 -2.97 -6.42 -2.84
N HIS A 6 -2.07 -6.26 -3.82
CA HIS A 6 -1.24 -5.07 -4.00
C HIS A 6 -2.09 -3.83 -4.25
N PHE A 7 -3.10 -3.92 -5.13
CA PHE A 7 -4.00 -2.80 -5.41
C PHE A 7 -4.65 -2.25 -4.13
N LEU A 8 -5.21 -3.13 -3.29
CA LEU A 8 -5.85 -2.72 -2.03
C LEU A 8 -4.87 -2.01 -1.10
N ALA A 9 -3.64 -2.52 -0.96
CA ALA A 9 -2.62 -1.89 -0.11
C ALA A 9 -2.22 -0.50 -0.63
N MET A 10 -1.88 -0.37 -1.93
CA MET A 10 -1.50 0.93 -2.52
C MET A 10 -2.65 1.94 -2.43
N PHE A 11 -3.89 1.48 -2.69
CA PHE A 11 -5.06 2.34 -2.57
C PHE A 11 -5.25 2.83 -1.13
N ALA A 12 -5.08 1.91 -0.15
CA ALA A 12 -5.19 2.22 1.26
C ALA A 12 -4.12 3.23 1.73
N VAL A 13 -2.88 3.16 1.23
CA VAL A 13 -1.83 4.15 1.55
C VAL A 13 -2.26 5.57 1.16
N GLY A 14 -2.81 5.75 -0.05
CA GLY A 14 -3.32 7.05 -0.51
C GLY A 14 -4.51 7.54 0.31
N LEU A 15 -5.47 6.64 0.56
CA LEU A 15 -6.67 6.94 1.34
C LEU A 15 -6.34 7.30 2.80
N TRP A 16 -5.39 6.59 3.42
CA TRP A 16 -4.96 6.85 4.79
C TRP A 16 -4.15 8.15 4.90
N GLY A 17 -3.29 8.45 3.92
CA GLY A 17 -2.62 9.75 3.83
C GLY A 17 -3.62 10.91 3.79
N ALA A 18 -4.67 10.79 2.98
CA ALA A 18 -5.77 11.75 2.94
C ALA A 18 -6.55 11.83 4.27
N GLN A 19 -6.76 10.70 4.95
CA GLN A 19 -7.41 10.67 6.26
C GLN A 19 -6.60 11.37 7.36
N ILE A 20 -5.28 11.18 7.39
CA ILE A 20 -4.38 11.86 8.33
C ILE A 20 -4.35 13.37 8.01
N GLY A 21 -4.29 13.72 6.73
CA GLY A 21 -4.27 15.10 6.25
C GLY A 21 -2.90 15.76 6.39
N GLY A 22 -2.85 17.08 6.15
CA GLY A 22 -1.62 17.86 6.19
C GLY A 22 -0.56 17.35 5.21
N ARG A 23 0.68 17.20 5.70
CA ARG A 23 1.80 16.72 4.88
C ARG A 23 1.67 15.22 4.49
N SER A 24 1.00 14.43 5.33
CA SER A 24 0.81 12.98 5.16
C SER A 24 0.05 12.59 3.89
N ILE A 25 -0.69 13.53 3.29
CA ILE A 25 -1.34 13.35 1.98
C ILE A 25 -0.31 12.98 0.91
N TRP A 26 0.91 13.51 1.01
CA TRP A 26 1.95 13.32 0.00
C TRP A 26 3.10 12.44 0.51
N THR A 27 3.50 12.57 1.77
CA THR A 27 4.68 11.86 2.28
C THR A 27 4.48 10.36 2.32
N LEU A 28 3.29 9.85 2.69
CA LEU A 28 3.02 8.42 2.70
C LEU A 28 3.07 7.83 1.26
N PRO A 29 2.27 8.35 0.29
CA PRO A 29 2.31 7.90 -1.11
C PRO A 29 3.66 7.99 -1.81
N VAL A 30 4.51 8.94 -1.44
CA VAL A 30 5.85 9.10 -2.02
C VAL A 30 6.84 8.18 -1.32
N ALA A 31 6.80 8.08 0.01
CA ALA A 31 7.72 7.24 0.78
C ALA A 31 7.52 5.75 0.46
N PHE A 32 6.28 5.32 0.26
CA PHE A 32 5.96 3.91 -0.02
C PHE A 32 6.77 3.34 -1.19
N PRO A 33 6.64 3.82 -2.45
CA PRO A 33 7.39 3.29 -3.58
C PRO A 33 8.90 3.51 -3.45
N LEU A 34 9.35 4.57 -2.78
CA LEU A 34 10.79 4.78 -2.53
C LEU A 34 11.38 3.68 -1.64
N ILE A 35 10.64 3.25 -0.62
CA ILE A 35 11.06 2.14 0.25
C ILE A 35 10.88 0.79 -0.46
N MET A 36 9.86 0.66 -1.31
CA MET A 36 9.70 -0.54 -2.14
C MET A 36 10.93 -0.82 -3.00
N VAL A 37 11.68 0.20 -3.44
CA VAL A 37 12.95 0.00 -4.16
C VAL A 37 13.91 -0.87 -3.36
N LEU A 38 13.99 -0.69 -2.03
CA LEU A 38 14.86 -1.50 -1.17
C LEU A 38 14.41 -2.97 -1.14
N GLY A 39 13.11 -3.21 -1.00
CA GLY A 39 12.53 -4.54 -1.10
C GLY A 39 12.78 -5.16 -2.49
N GLY A 40 12.58 -4.38 -3.54
CA GLY A 40 12.77 -4.80 -4.93
C GLY A 40 14.20 -5.20 -5.25
N ILE A 41 15.18 -4.43 -4.77
CA ILE A 41 16.60 -4.80 -4.89
C ILE A 41 16.86 -6.15 -4.20
N ALA A 42 16.31 -6.38 -3.00
CA ALA A 42 16.47 -7.65 -2.31
C ALA A 42 15.80 -8.82 -3.06
N GLY A 43 14.64 -8.59 -3.67
CA GLY A 43 13.94 -9.56 -4.51
C GLY A 43 14.72 -9.93 -5.77
N ILE A 44 15.25 -8.92 -6.48
CA ILE A 44 16.11 -9.11 -7.67
C ILE A 44 17.39 -9.89 -7.30
N ALA A 45 17.98 -9.56 -6.14
CA ALA A 45 19.18 -10.24 -5.65
C ALA A 45 18.92 -11.68 -5.16
N GLY A 46 17.67 -12.14 -5.12
CA GLY A 46 17.31 -13.47 -4.65
C GLY A 46 17.58 -13.70 -3.16
N ILE A 47 17.66 -12.63 -2.36
CA ILE A 47 17.86 -12.74 -0.91
C ILE A 47 16.59 -13.37 -0.33
N PRO A 48 16.65 -14.50 0.40
CA PRO A 48 15.44 -15.12 0.94
C PRO A 48 14.76 -14.21 1.96
N LEU A 49 13.52 -13.84 1.70
CA LEU A 49 12.68 -13.09 2.64
C LEU A 49 11.45 -13.94 2.97
N PRO A 50 11.43 -14.66 4.13
CA PRO A 50 10.30 -15.50 4.49
C PRO A 50 9.08 -14.66 4.87
N GLY A 51 7.88 -15.19 4.60
CA GLY A 51 6.63 -14.58 5.05
C GLY A 51 6.19 -13.32 4.28
N VAL A 52 6.70 -13.10 3.06
CA VAL A 52 6.31 -11.95 2.21
C VAL A 52 4.81 -11.91 1.97
N GLU A 53 4.19 -13.05 1.68
CA GLU A 53 2.74 -13.14 1.44
C GLU A 53 1.94 -12.76 2.70
N ILE A 54 2.37 -13.23 3.86
CA ILE A 54 1.78 -12.88 5.16
C ILE A 54 1.97 -11.37 5.41
N GLY A 55 3.15 -10.82 5.12
CA GLY A 55 3.43 -9.39 5.24
C GLY A 55 2.52 -8.52 4.37
N ILE A 56 2.22 -8.97 3.15
CA ILE A 56 1.28 -8.32 2.23
C ILE A 56 -0.16 -8.42 2.77
N ALA A 57 -0.61 -9.60 3.20
CA ALA A 57 -1.96 -9.72 3.76
C ALA A 57 -2.14 -8.87 5.03
N LEU A 58 -1.13 -8.86 5.92
CA LEU A 58 -1.12 -8.03 7.12
C LEU A 58 -1.08 -6.53 6.80
N SER A 59 -0.45 -6.11 5.69
CA SER A 59 -0.47 -4.70 5.27
C SER A 59 -1.89 -4.22 4.99
N ILE A 60 -2.66 -5.03 4.26
CA ILE A 60 -4.04 -4.75 3.88
C ILE A 60 -4.92 -4.67 5.14
N ILE A 61 -4.75 -5.62 6.07
CA ILE A 61 -5.48 -5.61 7.35
C ILE A 61 -5.13 -4.36 8.15
N ALA A 62 -3.84 -4.07 8.35
CA ALA A 62 -3.38 -2.97 9.18
C ALA A 62 -3.80 -1.60 8.61
N LEU A 63 -3.61 -1.38 7.31
CA LEU A 63 -4.02 -0.15 6.63
C LEU A 63 -5.54 -0.01 6.61
N GLY A 64 -6.27 -1.10 6.33
CA GLY A 64 -7.73 -1.13 6.38
C GLY A 64 -8.27 -0.76 7.75
N LEU A 65 -7.73 -1.34 8.82
CA LEU A 65 -8.09 -1.02 10.20
C LEU A 65 -7.72 0.42 10.59
N ALA A 66 -6.56 0.92 10.17
CA ALA A 66 -6.15 2.30 10.40
C ALA A 66 -7.16 3.28 9.79
N ILE A 67 -7.70 2.97 8.61
CA ILE A 67 -8.75 3.76 7.96
C ILE A 67 -10.11 3.54 8.66
N ALA A 68 -10.52 2.30 8.91
CA ALA A 68 -11.80 1.96 9.52
C ALA A 68 -11.98 2.61 10.90
N CYS A 69 -10.93 2.61 11.71
CA CYS A 69 -10.92 3.20 13.05
C CYS A 69 -10.67 4.72 13.03
N ALA A 70 -10.62 5.35 11.85
CA ALA A 70 -10.28 6.77 11.69
C ALA A 70 -8.97 7.16 12.41
N TRP A 71 -8.01 6.24 12.46
CA TRP A 71 -6.76 6.44 13.18
C TRP A 71 -5.88 7.47 12.48
N ARG A 72 -5.45 8.48 13.24
CA ARG A 72 -4.60 9.60 12.78
C ARG A 72 -3.37 9.72 13.70
N PRO A 73 -2.38 8.83 13.56
CA PRO A 73 -1.18 8.88 14.39
C PRO A 73 -0.24 10.02 13.99
N ALA A 74 0.82 10.21 14.76
CA ALA A 74 1.95 11.04 14.33
C ALA A 74 2.55 10.48 13.03
N GLU A 75 2.98 11.37 12.12
CA GLU A 75 3.45 11.00 10.78
C GLU A 75 4.60 9.97 10.79
N TRP A 76 5.52 10.08 11.75
CA TRP A 76 6.63 9.12 11.87
C TRP A 76 6.16 7.68 12.15
N MET A 77 5.07 7.50 12.91
CA MET A 77 4.49 6.18 13.16
C MET A 77 3.88 5.61 11.88
N ALA A 78 3.18 6.45 11.12
CA ALA A 78 2.61 6.07 9.85
C ALA A 78 3.69 5.67 8.85
N LEU A 79 4.77 6.45 8.75
CA LEU A 79 5.92 6.14 7.90
C LEU A 79 6.58 4.81 8.28
N LEU A 80 6.80 4.54 9.57
CA LEU A 80 7.36 3.26 10.02
C LEU A 80 6.47 2.08 9.64
N LEU A 81 5.16 2.22 9.86
CA LEU A 81 4.20 1.15 9.55
C LEU A 81 4.17 0.84 8.06
N ILE A 82 4.06 1.88 7.20
CA ILE A 82 4.05 1.65 5.76
C ILE A 82 5.40 1.18 5.21
N ALA A 83 6.51 1.53 5.86
CA ALA A 83 7.85 1.10 5.44
C ALA A 83 8.03 -0.41 5.52
N VAL A 84 7.54 -1.04 6.60
CA VAL A 84 7.58 -2.50 6.77
C VAL A 84 6.83 -3.19 5.64
N PHE A 85 5.65 -2.68 5.29
CA PHE A 85 4.83 -3.25 4.22
C PHE A 85 5.41 -2.99 2.84
N ALA A 86 5.96 -1.79 2.61
CA ALA A 86 6.63 -1.44 1.36
C ALA A 86 7.78 -2.40 1.03
N ILE A 87 8.54 -2.87 2.03
CA ILE A 87 9.59 -3.87 1.81
C ILE A 87 8.99 -5.17 1.26
N CYS A 88 7.88 -5.67 1.82
CA CYS A 88 7.26 -6.92 1.38
C CYS A 88 6.70 -6.81 -0.04
N HIS A 89 5.96 -5.74 -0.34
CA HIS A 89 5.45 -5.49 -1.70
C HIS A 89 6.58 -5.27 -2.69
N GLY A 90 7.63 -4.52 -2.30
CA GLY A 90 8.79 -4.27 -3.15
C GLY A 90 9.51 -5.56 -3.49
N TYR A 91 9.70 -6.42 -2.49
CA TYR A 91 10.31 -7.74 -2.66
C TYR A 91 9.54 -8.61 -3.66
N ALA A 92 8.22 -8.69 -3.52
CA ALA A 92 7.37 -9.46 -4.43
C ALA A 92 7.56 -9.03 -5.89
N HIS A 93 7.47 -7.72 -6.17
CA HIS A 93 7.70 -7.20 -7.51
C HIS A 93 9.15 -7.38 -8.00
N GLY A 94 10.13 -7.21 -7.11
CA GLY A 94 11.54 -7.42 -7.44
C GLY A 94 11.87 -8.86 -7.81
N ALA A 95 11.21 -9.84 -7.19
CA ALA A 95 11.37 -11.25 -7.52
C ALA A 95 10.74 -11.63 -8.87
N GLU A 96 9.69 -10.91 -9.29
CA GLU A 96 9.04 -11.10 -10.60
C GLU A 96 9.80 -10.41 -11.75
N LEU A 97 10.45 -9.27 -11.47
CA LEU A 97 11.06 -8.40 -12.46
C LEU A 97 12.08 -9.08 -13.40
N PRO A 98 13.00 -9.97 -12.94
CA PRO A 98 13.90 -10.71 -13.82
C PRO A 98 13.22 -11.65 -14.81
N ASN A 99 11.97 -12.06 -14.53
CA ASN A 99 11.18 -12.96 -15.37
C ASN A 99 10.20 -12.20 -16.29
N ALA A 100 10.16 -10.87 -16.21
CA ALA A 100 9.32 -10.05 -17.07
C ALA A 100 9.82 -10.07 -18.54
N ALA A 101 8.90 -9.94 -19.48
CA ALA A 101 9.24 -9.88 -20.91
C ALA A 101 10.17 -8.69 -21.24
N ASP A 102 9.93 -7.55 -20.59
CA ASP A 102 10.82 -6.39 -20.56
C ASP A 102 10.87 -5.83 -19.11
N PRO A 103 12.00 -6.02 -18.39
CA PRO A 103 12.15 -5.54 -17.02
C PRO A 103 12.06 -4.02 -16.86
N ALA A 104 12.46 -3.24 -17.86
CA ALA A 104 12.42 -1.78 -17.81
C ALA A 104 10.98 -1.27 -17.93
N ASP A 105 10.23 -1.80 -18.89
CA ASP A 105 8.81 -1.47 -19.06
C ASP A 105 7.99 -1.91 -17.84
N TYR A 106 8.29 -3.09 -17.26
CA TYR A 106 7.66 -3.53 -16.01
C TYR A 106 7.89 -2.52 -14.88
N ALA A 107 9.13 -2.08 -14.67
CA ALA A 107 9.46 -1.13 -13.61
C ALA A 107 8.78 0.24 -13.81
N ILE A 108 8.78 0.75 -15.04
CA ILE A 108 8.12 2.03 -15.38
C ILE A 108 6.61 1.91 -15.16
N GLY A 109 5.99 0.86 -15.70
CA GLY A 109 4.57 0.58 -15.55
C GLY A 109 4.18 0.43 -14.08
N PHE A 110 5.01 -0.26 -13.29
CA PHE A 110 4.81 -0.44 -11.85
C PHE A 110 4.81 0.90 -11.10
N VAL A 111 5.80 1.76 -11.34
CA VAL A 111 5.88 3.09 -10.69
C VAL A 111 4.68 3.97 -11.08
N ILE A 112 4.31 3.99 -12.36
CA ILE A 112 3.15 4.77 -12.84
C ILE A 112 1.86 4.25 -12.24
N ALA A 113 1.63 2.93 -12.28
CA ALA A 113 0.44 2.31 -11.71
C ALA A 113 0.33 2.58 -10.21
N THR A 114 1.41 2.41 -9.46
CA THR A 114 1.46 2.69 -8.01
C THR A 114 1.14 4.16 -7.73
N GLY A 115 1.72 5.09 -8.49
CA GLY A 115 1.41 6.51 -8.38
C GLY A 115 -0.07 6.80 -8.63
N LEU A 116 -0.64 6.25 -9.71
CA LEU A 116 -2.07 6.44 -10.03
C LEU A 116 -3.01 5.84 -8.98
N ILE A 117 -2.68 4.67 -8.43
CA ILE A 117 -3.49 4.04 -7.37
C ILE A 117 -3.42 4.86 -6.07
N HIS A 118 -2.25 5.40 -5.71
CA HIS A 118 -2.15 6.33 -4.59
C HIS A 118 -2.99 7.58 -4.80
N LEU A 119 -2.90 8.21 -5.99
CA LEU A 119 -3.69 9.38 -6.33
C LEU A 119 -5.19 9.08 -6.29
N LEU A 120 -5.61 7.89 -6.72
CA LEU A 120 -6.99 7.42 -6.61
C LEU A 120 -7.44 7.33 -5.14
N GLY A 121 -6.62 6.73 -4.28
CA GLY A 121 -6.87 6.67 -2.82
C GLY A 121 -6.98 8.06 -2.19
N ILE A 122 -6.06 8.97 -2.53
CA ILE A 122 -6.10 10.36 -2.07
C ILE A 122 -7.39 11.05 -2.54
N GLY A 123 -7.74 10.92 -3.82
CA GLY A 123 -8.93 11.50 -4.41
C GLY A 123 -10.20 11.05 -3.69
N VAL A 124 -10.33 9.75 -3.44
CA VAL A 124 -11.43 9.18 -2.65
C VAL A 124 -11.43 9.78 -1.24
N GLY A 125 -10.29 9.83 -0.56
CA GLY A 125 -10.21 10.36 0.81
C GLY A 125 -10.57 11.85 0.93
N LEU A 126 -10.14 12.68 -0.04
CA LEU A 126 -10.38 14.12 -0.01
C LEU A 126 -11.78 14.52 -0.49
N VAL A 127 -12.28 13.87 -1.55
CA VAL A 127 -13.56 14.23 -2.19
C VAL A 127 -14.73 13.60 -1.44
N LEU A 128 -14.61 12.32 -1.09
CA LEU A 128 -15.71 11.56 -0.48
C LEU A 128 -15.65 11.60 1.06
N GLY A 129 -14.53 12.00 1.66
CA GLY A 129 -14.39 12.14 3.11
C GLY A 129 -15.19 13.31 3.70
N LYS A 130 -15.21 14.48 3.04
CA LYS A 130 -15.89 15.69 3.54
C LYS A 130 -17.43 15.58 3.62
N PRO A 131 -18.15 15.16 2.56
CA PRO A 131 -19.62 15.15 2.59
C PRO A 131 -20.22 14.11 3.55
N PHE A 132 -19.50 13.03 3.87
CA PHE A 132 -19.98 11.95 4.73
C PHE A 132 -19.32 11.91 6.11
N GLY A 133 -18.61 12.98 6.51
CA GLY A 133 -17.93 13.05 7.81
C GLY A 133 -16.92 11.91 8.03
N GLY A 134 -16.25 11.44 6.97
CA GLY A 134 -15.27 10.36 7.01
C GLY A 134 -15.84 8.93 7.04
N ARG A 135 -17.17 8.75 7.18
CA ARG A 135 -17.80 7.42 7.30
C ARG A 135 -17.58 6.53 6.08
N LEU A 136 -17.57 7.11 4.88
CA LEU A 136 -17.32 6.36 3.66
C LEU A 136 -15.88 5.83 3.62
N SER A 137 -14.89 6.65 4.00
CA SER A 137 -13.51 6.18 4.14
C SER A 137 -13.42 5.05 5.16
N GLN A 138 -14.08 5.17 6.32
CA GLN A 138 -14.09 4.10 7.33
C GLN A 138 -14.72 2.80 6.82
N ALA A 139 -15.84 2.88 6.08
CA ALA A 139 -16.48 1.72 5.47
C ALA A 139 -15.57 1.03 4.45
N LEU A 140 -14.89 1.83 3.60
CA LEU A 140 -13.88 1.32 2.67
C LEU A 140 -12.71 0.67 3.42
N GLY A 141 -12.24 1.29 4.50
CA GLY A 141 -11.23 0.70 5.39
C GLY A 141 -11.63 -0.66 5.94
N GLY A 142 -12.90 -0.80 6.36
CA GLY A 142 -13.45 -2.07 6.82
C GLY A 142 -13.47 -3.13 5.72
N LEU A 143 -13.91 -2.77 4.50
CA LEU A 143 -13.88 -3.67 3.33
C LEU A 143 -12.46 -4.08 2.94
N ILE A 144 -11.51 -3.15 2.99
CA ILE A 144 -10.09 -3.41 2.75
C ILE A 144 -9.58 -4.42 3.80
N ALA A 145 -9.85 -4.18 5.09
CA ALA A 145 -9.41 -5.09 6.15
C ALA A 145 -9.99 -6.51 5.99
N VAL A 146 -11.27 -6.63 5.60
CA VAL A 146 -11.89 -7.92 5.26
C VAL A 146 -11.20 -8.59 4.07
N GLY A 147 -10.87 -7.83 3.02
CA GLY A 147 -10.07 -8.33 1.90
C GLY A 147 -8.70 -8.84 2.35
N GLY A 148 -8.03 -8.14 3.27
CA GLY A 148 -6.78 -8.59 3.86
C GLY A 148 -6.91 -9.89 4.65
N VAL A 149 -8.00 -10.06 5.42
CA VAL A 149 -8.31 -11.33 6.10
C VAL A 149 -8.53 -12.45 5.09
N TYR A 150 -9.24 -12.19 3.99
CA TYR A 150 -9.42 -13.15 2.91
C TYR A 150 -8.07 -13.61 2.34
N PHE A 151 -7.19 -12.68 1.95
CA PHE A 151 -5.85 -13.01 1.45
C PHE A 151 -4.94 -13.69 2.49
N LEU A 152 -5.19 -13.51 3.78
CA LEU A 152 -4.42 -14.17 4.83
C LEU A 152 -4.78 -15.66 4.97
N VAL A 153 -6.00 -16.06 4.61
CA VAL A 153 -6.54 -17.41 4.84
C VAL A 153 -6.68 -18.26 3.58
N THR A 154 -6.43 -17.70 2.40
CA THR A 154 -6.48 -18.37 1.09
C THR A 154 -5.12 -18.42 0.43
#